data_AF-A0A9D7RCF6-F1
#
_entry.id   AF-A0A9D7RCF6-F1
#
_cell.length_a   1.000
_cell.length_b   1.000
_cell.length_c   1.000
_cell.angle_alpha   90.00
_cell.angle_beta   90.00
_cell.angle_gamma   90.00
#
_symmetry.space_group_name_H-M   'P 1'
#
loop_
_entity.id
_entity.type
_entity.pdbx_description
1 polymer ?
#
loop_
_entity_poly.entity_id
_entity_poly.type
_entity_poly.pdbx_seq_one_letter_code
_entity_poly.pdbx_strand_id
1 'polypeptide(L)'
;MKSPTKILLFLGVLALAGFLRWQRNEAQRPDEAPSAPRAATLGEGGRPPQPSASSEAFAKRVEEELKAETRASGESAAAPSADPDPDCNLGIPLVPGIPGSPGNLIVSPRNPNGDSELAALMRACVDDLIAAKQALGSGQTPRPMRPTHRRMRCSWHTKEDTRNETFDGLARSYLGAVESFDERPSQEKYNAVVQGCVACHSVFCGGPLDLIEDLYWR
;
A
#
# COMPACT_ATOMS: atom_id res chain seq x y z
N MET A 1 51.20 -14.63 19.93
CA MET A 1 50.73 -13.25 19.63
C MET A 1 51.08 -12.93 18.18
N LYS A 2 50.10 -12.89 17.27
CA LYS A 2 50.26 -12.51 15.84
C LYS A 2 49.17 -11.50 15.51
N SER A 3 49.59 -10.35 14.97
CA SER A 3 48.79 -9.13 14.77
C SER A 3 47.84 -9.22 13.56
N PRO A 4 46.59 -8.73 13.65
CA PRO A 4 45.67 -8.61 12.52
C PRO A 4 45.60 -7.15 12.03
N THR A 5 46.40 -6.76 11.05
CA THR A 5 46.34 -5.38 10.49
C THR A 5 46.41 -5.31 8.97
N LYS A 6 46.28 -6.43 8.24
CA LYS A 6 46.50 -6.45 6.77
C LYS A 6 45.28 -6.74 5.89
N ILE A 7 44.06 -6.86 6.43
CA ILE A 7 42.87 -7.25 5.64
C ILE A 7 42.03 -6.04 5.15
N LEU A 8 42.34 -4.82 5.56
CA LEU A 8 41.50 -3.63 5.27
C LEU A 8 41.76 -2.92 3.93
N LEU A 9 42.73 -3.35 3.11
CA LEU A 9 43.14 -2.61 1.91
C LEU A 9 42.60 -3.14 0.58
N PHE A 10 41.93 -4.30 0.54
CA PHE A 10 41.43 -4.88 -0.72
C PHE A 10 39.96 -4.61 -1.05
N LEU A 11 39.14 -4.14 -0.09
CA LEU A 11 37.71 -3.91 -0.31
C LEU A 11 37.35 -2.55 -0.92
N GLY A 12 38.30 -1.58 -0.96
CA GLY A 12 38.03 -0.22 -1.44
C GLY A 12 37.99 -0.06 -2.97
N VAL A 13 38.61 -0.95 -3.74
CA VAL A 13 38.77 -0.76 -5.19
C VAL A 13 37.58 -1.27 -6.01
N LEU A 14 36.81 -2.23 -5.48
CA LEU A 14 35.65 -2.82 -6.19
C LEU A 14 34.40 -1.92 -6.18
N ALA A 15 34.24 -1.04 -5.20
CA ALA A 15 33.07 -0.16 -5.10
C ALA A 15 33.06 0.97 -6.14
N LEU A 16 34.23 1.46 -6.56
CA LEU A 16 34.31 2.60 -7.49
C LEU A 16 33.99 2.19 -8.95
N ALA A 17 34.30 0.95 -9.34
CA ALA A 17 34.07 0.48 -10.71
C ALA A 17 32.57 0.22 -11.02
N GLY A 18 31.76 -0.12 -10.01
CA GLY A 18 30.32 -0.33 -10.17
C GLY A 18 29.55 0.96 -10.47
N PHE A 19 29.92 2.07 -9.82
CA PHE A 19 29.23 3.35 -9.95
C PHE A 19 29.39 3.98 -11.35
N LEU A 20 30.58 3.88 -11.95
CA LEU A 20 30.80 4.41 -13.31
C LEU A 20 30.06 3.59 -14.39
N ARG A 21 29.80 2.30 -14.15
CA ARG A 21 29.04 1.45 -15.10
C ARG A 21 27.55 1.76 -15.06
N TRP A 22 27.02 2.17 -13.90
CA TRP A 22 25.63 2.57 -13.76
C TRP A 22 25.35 3.92 -14.46
N GLN A 23 26.19 4.95 -14.25
CA GLN A 23 26.01 6.25 -14.91
C GLN A 23 26.06 6.19 -16.45
N ARG A 24 26.85 5.28 -17.04
CA ARG A 24 26.93 5.15 -18.49
C ARG A 24 25.67 4.54 -19.12
N ASN A 25 24.89 3.77 -18.37
CA ASN A 25 23.72 3.07 -18.89
C ASN A 25 22.45 3.96 -18.92
N GLU A 26 22.40 4.98 -18.07
CA GLU A 26 21.25 5.88 -18.00
C GLU A 26 21.21 6.90 -19.15
N ALA A 27 22.37 7.21 -19.76
CA ALA A 27 22.49 8.17 -20.85
C ALA A 27 22.03 7.67 -22.23
N GLN A 28 21.51 6.45 -22.34
CA GLN A 28 21.17 5.81 -23.62
C GLN A 28 19.68 5.46 -23.77
N ARG A 29 18.78 5.95 -22.91
CA ARG A 29 17.33 5.75 -23.13
C ARG A 29 16.81 6.74 -24.18
N PRO A 30 16.36 6.29 -25.36
CA PRO A 30 15.72 7.17 -26.34
C PRO A 30 14.33 7.61 -25.83
N ASP A 31 14.02 8.88 -26.04
CA ASP A 31 12.73 9.50 -25.74
C ASP A 31 11.60 8.90 -26.59
N GLU A 32 10.72 8.12 -25.97
CA GLU A 32 9.51 7.60 -26.62
C GLU A 32 8.35 8.58 -26.41
N ALA A 33 7.98 9.29 -27.47
CA ALA A 33 6.90 10.27 -27.47
C ALA A 33 5.50 9.59 -27.49
N PRO A 34 4.49 10.16 -26.82
CA PRO A 34 3.14 9.58 -26.79
C PRO A 34 2.41 9.77 -28.13
N SER A 35 1.92 8.66 -28.68
CA SER A 35 1.10 8.60 -29.90
C SER A 35 -0.33 9.09 -29.65
N ALA A 36 -0.80 10.00 -30.52
CA ALA A 36 -2.14 10.58 -30.51
C ALA A 36 -3.25 9.58 -30.94
N PRO A 37 -4.50 9.74 -30.45
CA PRO A 37 -5.62 8.87 -30.84
C PRO A 37 -6.21 9.22 -32.22
N ARG A 38 -6.57 8.18 -32.97
CA ARG A 38 -7.29 8.26 -34.26
C ARG A 38 -8.77 8.58 -34.05
N ALA A 39 -9.27 9.57 -34.79
CA ALA A 39 -10.69 9.88 -34.92
C ALA A 39 -11.43 8.80 -35.73
N ALA A 40 -12.54 8.30 -35.20
CA ALA A 40 -13.46 7.39 -35.88
C ALA A 40 -14.66 8.15 -36.44
N THR A 41 -15.03 7.81 -37.66
CA THR A 41 -16.09 8.40 -38.49
C THR A 41 -17.50 8.03 -38.00
N LEU A 42 -18.40 9.01 -37.99
CA LEU A 42 -19.84 8.85 -37.80
C LEU A 42 -20.47 8.25 -39.06
N GLY A 43 -21.21 7.15 -38.90
CA GLY A 43 -22.09 6.56 -39.91
C GLY A 43 -23.52 6.55 -39.41
N GLU A 44 -24.41 7.21 -40.17
CA GLU A 44 -25.84 7.33 -39.93
C GLU A 44 -26.63 6.03 -40.22
N GLY A 45 -27.75 5.86 -39.51
CA GLY A 45 -28.97 5.27 -40.08
C GLY A 45 -29.24 3.78 -39.81
N GLY A 46 -29.91 3.48 -38.71
CA GLY A 46 -30.53 2.16 -38.47
C GLY A 46 -31.68 2.23 -37.48
N ARG A 47 -32.91 2.03 -37.96
CA ARG A 47 -34.15 1.99 -37.15
C ARG A 47 -34.12 0.77 -36.22
N PRO A 48 -34.45 0.90 -34.92
CA PRO A 48 -34.34 -0.23 -33.99
C PRO A 48 -35.38 -1.32 -34.33
N PRO A 49 -34.99 -2.60 -34.32
CA PRO A 49 -35.93 -3.70 -34.41
C PRO A 49 -36.78 -3.76 -33.13
N GLN A 50 -38.07 -3.95 -33.30
CA GLN A 50 -39.02 -4.19 -32.20
C GLN A 50 -38.68 -5.52 -31.51
N PRO A 51 -38.68 -5.59 -30.16
CA PRO A 51 -38.42 -6.82 -29.44
C PRO A 51 -39.51 -7.86 -29.73
N SER A 52 -39.10 -9.04 -30.19
CA SER A 52 -39.99 -10.20 -30.26
C SER A 52 -40.30 -10.69 -28.85
N ALA A 53 -41.48 -11.30 -28.65
CA ALA A 53 -41.98 -11.81 -27.35
C ALA A 53 -41.01 -12.73 -26.57
N SER A 54 -39.95 -13.21 -27.21
CA SER A 54 -38.85 -13.96 -26.59
C SER A 54 -37.86 -13.12 -25.77
N SER A 55 -37.71 -11.81 -26.04
CA SER A 55 -36.76 -10.96 -25.30
C SER A 55 -37.34 -10.43 -23.98
N GLU A 56 -38.66 -10.26 -23.89
CA GLU A 56 -39.33 -9.90 -22.64
C GLU A 56 -39.28 -11.06 -21.63
N ALA A 57 -39.41 -12.31 -22.11
CA ALA A 57 -39.23 -13.51 -21.28
C ALA A 57 -37.78 -13.68 -20.81
N PHE A 58 -36.79 -13.33 -21.65
CA PHE A 58 -35.37 -13.34 -21.27
C PHE A 58 -35.04 -12.25 -20.25
N ALA A 59 -35.54 -11.02 -20.45
CA ALA A 59 -35.35 -9.92 -19.51
C ALA A 59 -35.93 -10.24 -18.13
N LYS A 60 -37.13 -10.85 -18.07
CA LYS A 60 -37.71 -11.32 -16.81
C LYS A 60 -36.86 -12.40 -16.12
N ARG A 61 -36.30 -13.34 -16.88
CA ARG A 61 -35.46 -14.41 -16.33
C ARG A 61 -34.15 -13.87 -15.77
N VAL A 62 -33.51 -12.92 -16.48
CA VAL A 62 -32.30 -12.24 -16.01
C VAL A 62 -32.58 -11.41 -14.76
N GLU A 63 -33.73 -10.73 -14.70
CA GLU A 63 -34.13 -9.96 -13.51
C GLU A 63 -34.46 -10.86 -12.31
N GLU A 64 -35.06 -12.03 -12.53
CA GLU A 64 -35.28 -13.05 -11.49
C GLU A 64 -33.98 -13.71 -11.01
N GLU A 65 -33.02 -13.99 -11.91
CA GLU A 65 -31.67 -14.47 -11.55
C GLU A 65 -30.88 -13.42 -10.77
N LEU A 66 -30.89 -12.16 -11.20
CA LEU A 66 -30.25 -11.07 -10.45
C LEU A 66 -30.88 -10.86 -9.07
N LYS A 67 -32.21 -10.97 -8.95
CA LYS A 67 -32.92 -10.94 -7.66
C LYS A 67 -32.61 -12.17 -6.80
N ALA A 68 -32.37 -13.33 -7.40
CA ALA A 68 -31.96 -14.53 -6.68
C ALA A 68 -30.52 -14.43 -6.17
N GLU A 69 -29.58 -13.87 -6.95
CA GLU A 69 -28.20 -13.60 -6.52
C GLU A 69 -28.10 -12.51 -5.44
N THR A 70 -28.96 -11.48 -5.48
CA THR A 70 -29.05 -10.50 -4.38
C THR A 70 -29.64 -11.10 -3.11
N ARG A 71 -30.47 -12.14 -3.21
CA ARG A 71 -31.01 -12.86 -2.05
C ARG A 71 -30.04 -13.91 -1.49
N ALA A 72 -29.18 -14.48 -2.33
CA ALA A 72 -28.11 -15.39 -1.92
C ALA A 72 -26.89 -14.66 -1.31
N SER A 73 -26.72 -13.37 -1.61
CA SER A 73 -25.69 -12.52 -0.99
C SER A 73 -26.17 -11.76 0.24
N GLY A 74 -27.45 -11.88 0.60
CA GLY A 74 -28.09 -11.23 1.73
C GLY A 74 -28.19 -12.12 2.96
N GLU A 75 -27.09 -12.72 3.41
CA GLU A 75 -26.95 -13.25 4.78
C GLU A 75 -25.46 -13.49 5.10
N SER A 76 -24.69 -12.40 5.18
CA SER A 76 -23.56 -12.36 6.10
C SER A 76 -23.61 -11.04 6.84
N ALA A 77 -24.68 -10.87 7.62
CA ALA A 77 -24.58 -10.07 8.83
C ALA A 77 -23.68 -10.85 9.80
N ALA A 78 -22.37 -10.82 9.53
CA ALA A 78 -21.40 -11.04 10.58
C ALA A 78 -21.76 -10.04 11.69
N ALA A 79 -22.13 -10.56 12.87
CA ALA A 79 -22.18 -9.77 14.08
C ALA A 79 -20.96 -8.83 14.12
N PRO A 80 -21.05 -7.60 14.61
CA PRO A 80 -19.91 -6.69 14.65
C PRO A 80 -18.78 -7.43 15.37
N SER A 81 -17.81 -7.91 14.59
CA SER A 81 -16.64 -8.56 15.13
C SER A 81 -15.97 -7.51 15.98
N ALA A 82 -15.72 -7.86 17.25
CA ALA A 82 -15.02 -6.98 18.16
C ALA A 82 -13.78 -6.43 17.44
N ASP A 83 -13.55 -5.13 17.54
CA ASP A 83 -12.40 -4.50 16.91
C ASP A 83 -11.12 -5.23 17.36
N PRO A 84 -10.28 -5.73 16.43
CA PRO A 84 -9.08 -6.49 16.80
C PRO A 84 -8.06 -5.66 17.58
N ASP A 85 -8.18 -4.33 17.60
CA ASP A 85 -7.31 -3.40 18.33
C ASP A 85 -8.14 -2.47 19.24
N PRO A 86 -8.67 -2.98 20.37
CA PRO A 86 -9.57 -2.22 21.25
C PRO A 86 -8.89 -1.00 21.91
N ASP A 87 -7.56 -1.01 22.02
CA ASP A 87 -6.72 0.06 22.58
C ASP A 87 -6.14 1.01 21.52
N CYS A 88 -6.35 0.76 20.23
CA CYS A 88 -5.83 1.60 19.15
C CYS A 88 -6.78 1.60 17.94
N ASN A 89 -7.81 2.44 18.02
CA ASN A 89 -8.84 2.60 16.99
C ASN A 89 -9.33 4.05 16.91
N LEU A 90 -10.20 4.34 15.94
CA LEU A 90 -10.78 5.67 15.70
C LEU A 90 -11.47 6.29 16.94
N GLY A 91 -12.05 5.47 17.82
CA GLY A 91 -12.75 5.92 19.02
C GLY A 91 -11.83 6.35 20.17
N ILE A 92 -10.54 6.02 20.13
CA ILE A 92 -9.59 6.38 21.18
C ILE A 92 -9.14 7.84 21.01
N PRO A 93 -9.28 8.70 22.04
CA PRO A 93 -8.73 10.05 22.01
C PRO A 93 -7.19 10.04 21.91
N LEU A 94 -6.64 10.91 21.07
CA LEU A 94 -5.20 11.05 20.93
C LEU A 94 -4.60 11.84 22.10
N VAL A 95 -3.42 11.44 22.57
CA VAL A 95 -2.73 12.07 23.71
C VAL A 95 -1.89 13.25 23.22
N PRO A 96 -2.17 14.49 23.66
CA PRO A 96 -1.38 15.66 23.26
C PRO A 96 0.00 15.70 23.95
N GLY A 97 0.93 16.46 23.40
CA GLY A 97 2.25 16.70 24.04
C GLY A 97 3.27 15.59 23.83
N ILE A 98 2.95 14.56 23.06
CA ILE A 98 3.89 13.50 22.69
C ILE A 98 4.63 13.84 21.39
N PRO A 99 5.81 13.24 21.12
CA PRO A 99 6.50 13.43 19.84
C PRO A 99 5.60 13.08 18.65
N GLY A 100 5.48 14.02 17.71
CA GLY A 100 4.64 13.90 16.52
C GLY A 100 3.20 14.41 16.69
N SER A 101 2.82 14.86 17.89
CA SER A 101 1.55 15.57 18.13
C SER A 101 1.63 17.04 17.69
N PRO A 102 0.48 17.73 17.51
CA PRO A 102 0.46 19.16 17.22
C PRO A 102 1.32 19.98 18.19
N GLY A 103 2.18 20.84 17.65
CA GLY A 103 3.16 21.62 18.41
C GLY A 103 4.40 20.86 18.91
N ASN A 104 4.48 19.54 18.69
CA ASN A 104 5.58 18.68 19.15
C ASN A 104 6.11 17.79 18.02
N LEU A 105 6.21 18.32 16.80
CA LEU A 105 6.62 17.56 15.61
C LEU A 105 8.03 16.98 15.73
N ILE A 106 8.24 15.80 15.13
CA ILE A 106 9.51 15.08 15.15
C ILE A 106 10.43 15.65 14.08
N VAL A 107 11.42 16.45 14.48
CA VAL A 107 12.40 17.02 13.53
C VAL A 107 13.44 15.98 13.14
N SER A 108 13.74 15.89 11.85
CA SER A 108 14.79 15.01 11.33
C SER A 108 15.56 15.70 10.19
N PRO A 109 16.78 15.23 9.85
CA PRO A 109 17.48 15.74 8.66
C PRO A 109 16.68 15.57 7.37
N ARG A 110 15.80 14.54 7.30
CA ARG A 110 14.93 14.28 6.16
C ARG A 110 13.78 15.28 6.06
N ASN A 111 13.21 15.65 7.20
CA ASN A 111 12.16 16.67 7.29
C ASN A 111 12.48 17.67 8.41
N PRO A 112 13.20 18.76 8.09
CA PRO A 112 13.53 19.80 9.05
C PRO A 112 12.30 20.54 9.60
N ASN A 113 11.16 20.49 8.89
CA ASN A 113 9.90 21.10 9.33
C ASN A 113 9.12 20.23 10.32
N GLY A 114 9.58 19.00 10.57
CA GLY A 114 9.00 18.09 11.53
C GLY A 114 7.93 17.17 10.96
N ASP A 115 7.89 15.96 11.49
CA ASP A 115 6.95 14.90 11.13
C ASP A 115 5.87 14.74 12.19
N SER A 116 4.64 14.45 11.74
CA SER A 116 3.63 13.92 12.66
C SER A 116 3.98 12.48 13.07
N GLU A 117 3.34 12.00 14.12
CA GLU A 117 3.55 10.63 14.61
C GLU A 117 3.27 9.60 13.51
N LEU A 118 2.15 9.76 12.79
CA LEU A 118 1.81 8.90 11.66
C LEU A 118 2.85 8.97 10.53
N ALA A 119 3.35 10.15 10.20
CA ALA A 119 4.36 10.31 9.14
C ALA A 119 5.68 9.60 9.48
N ALA A 120 6.10 9.67 10.75
CA ALA A 120 7.24 8.90 11.24
C ALA A 120 6.97 7.39 11.20
N LEU A 121 5.77 6.96 11.59
CA LEU A 121 5.36 5.56 11.53
C LEU A 121 5.35 5.02 10.09
N MET A 122 4.85 5.78 9.11
CA MET A 122 4.83 5.33 7.71
C MET A 122 6.23 5.07 7.16
N ARG A 123 7.25 5.79 7.62
CA ARG A 123 8.66 5.50 7.27
C ARG A 123 9.15 4.21 7.90
N ALA A 124 8.83 3.99 9.17
CA ALA A 124 9.13 2.72 9.83
C ALA A 124 8.43 1.54 9.14
N CYS A 125 7.20 1.72 8.64
CA CYS A 125 6.51 0.71 7.84
C CYS A 125 7.27 0.37 6.54
N VAL A 126 7.84 1.36 5.85
CA VAL A 126 8.67 1.14 4.66
C VAL A 126 9.96 0.40 5.03
N ASP A 127 10.65 0.82 6.08
CA ASP A 127 11.87 0.16 6.55
C ASP A 127 11.60 -1.32 6.90
N ASP A 128 10.48 -1.59 7.56
CA ASP A 128 10.01 -2.94 7.89
C ASP A 128 9.73 -3.78 6.64
N LEU A 129 9.09 -3.21 5.62
CA LEU A 129 8.82 -3.90 4.35
C LEU A 129 10.09 -4.19 3.56
N ILE A 130 11.08 -3.30 3.58
CA ILE A 130 12.39 -3.54 2.96
C ILE A 130 13.08 -4.71 3.67
N ALA A 131 13.11 -4.70 5.00
CA ALA A 131 13.70 -5.77 5.79
C ALA A 131 12.98 -7.11 5.59
N ALA A 132 11.64 -7.10 5.52
CA ALA A 132 10.83 -8.28 5.27
C ALA A 132 11.09 -8.87 3.87
N LYS A 133 11.23 -8.02 2.84
CA LYS A 133 11.57 -8.44 1.47
C LYS A 133 12.94 -9.12 1.43
N GLN A 134 13.93 -8.55 2.12
CA GLN A 134 15.28 -9.12 2.22
C GLN A 134 15.30 -10.45 2.97
N ALA A 135 14.59 -10.55 4.09
CA ALA A 135 14.47 -11.80 4.86
C ALA A 135 13.83 -12.91 4.00
N LEU A 136 12.69 -12.63 3.37
CA LEU A 136 12.04 -13.58 2.46
C LEU A 136 12.97 -14.02 1.31
N GLY A 137 13.72 -13.09 0.73
CA GLY A 137 14.60 -13.37 -0.43
C GLY A 137 15.81 -14.23 -0.08
N SER A 138 16.18 -14.23 1.20
CA SER A 138 17.26 -15.07 1.74
C SER A 138 16.74 -16.36 2.41
N GLY A 139 15.44 -16.66 2.31
CA GLY A 139 14.83 -17.82 2.96
C GLY A 139 14.74 -17.71 4.49
N GLN A 140 14.91 -16.50 5.04
CA GLN A 140 14.75 -16.21 6.46
C GLN A 140 13.31 -15.81 6.78
N THR A 141 12.89 -16.03 8.04
CA THR A 141 11.59 -15.58 8.53
C THR A 141 11.64 -14.07 8.82
N PRO A 142 10.77 -13.26 8.18
CA PRO A 142 10.64 -11.84 8.50
C PRO A 142 10.24 -11.58 9.96
N ARG A 143 10.64 -10.42 10.51
CA ARG A 143 10.15 -9.96 11.81
C ARG A 143 8.66 -9.60 11.71
N PRO A 144 7.83 -9.92 12.73
CA PRO A 144 6.46 -9.44 12.78
C PRO A 144 6.34 -7.92 12.70
N MET A 145 5.43 -7.44 11.86
CA MET A 145 5.20 -6.03 11.57
C MET A 145 3.98 -5.47 12.31
N ARG A 146 2.94 -6.30 12.54
CA ARG A 146 1.67 -5.90 13.15
C ARG A 146 1.83 -5.15 14.48
N PRO A 147 2.73 -5.56 15.43
CA PRO A 147 2.88 -4.87 16.71
C PRO A 147 3.24 -3.40 16.58
N THR A 148 3.98 -3.03 15.54
CA THR A 148 4.37 -1.63 15.28
C THR A 148 3.32 -0.92 14.44
N HIS A 149 2.86 -1.57 13.36
CA HIS A 149 2.03 -0.95 12.33
C HIS A 149 0.62 -0.62 12.82
N ARG A 150 0.07 -1.42 13.75
CA ARG A 150 -1.27 -1.18 14.35
C ARG A 150 -1.46 0.23 14.90
N ARG A 151 -0.38 0.87 15.35
CA ARG A 151 -0.39 2.22 15.94
C ARG A 151 -0.94 3.28 15.00
N MET A 152 -0.94 3.07 13.68
CA MET A 152 -1.44 4.05 12.71
C MET A 152 -2.87 4.50 12.99
N ARG A 153 -3.70 3.63 13.58
CA ARG A 153 -5.11 3.93 13.91
C ARG A 153 -5.27 4.86 15.10
N CYS A 154 -4.22 5.03 15.91
CA CYS A 154 -4.21 5.88 17.10
C CYS A 154 -2.98 6.82 17.14
N SER A 155 -2.39 7.12 16.00
CA SER A 155 -1.30 8.09 15.88
C SER A 155 -1.81 9.48 15.50
N TRP A 156 -1.03 10.52 15.78
CA TRP A 156 -1.28 11.87 15.27
C TRP A 156 -1.01 11.98 13.76
N HIS A 157 -2.05 12.34 13.02
CA HIS A 157 -1.98 12.61 11.58
C HIS A 157 -1.37 13.99 11.32
N THR A 158 -0.80 14.17 10.12
CA THR A 158 -0.30 15.50 9.69
C THR A 158 -1.46 16.48 9.48
N LYS A 159 -2.62 15.99 9.02
CA LYS A 159 -3.87 16.74 8.92
C LYS A 159 -4.94 16.01 9.73
N GLU A 160 -5.56 16.69 10.68
CA GLU A 160 -6.48 16.06 11.64
C GLU A 160 -7.71 15.44 10.97
N ASP A 161 -8.23 16.08 9.91
CA ASP A 161 -9.40 15.65 9.13
C ASP A 161 -9.20 14.31 8.39
N THR A 162 -7.96 13.88 8.19
CA THR A 162 -7.65 12.58 7.58
C THR A 162 -7.87 11.41 8.53
N ARG A 163 -8.00 11.63 9.84
CA ARG A 163 -8.34 10.58 10.81
C ARG A 163 -9.86 10.42 10.89
N ASN A 164 -10.40 9.69 9.92
CA ASN A 164 -11.84 9.44 9.77
C ASN A 164 -12.15 7.96 9.51
N GLU A 165 -13.42 7.63 9.32
CA GLU A 165 -13.90 6.27 9.11
C GLU A 165 -13.33 5.62 7.85
N THR A 166 -13.11 6.40 6.79
CA THR A 166 -12.50 5.89 5.55
C THR A 166 -11.04 5.51 5.78
N PHE A 167 -10.28 6.31 6.54
CA PHE A 167 -8.91 5.97 6.91
C PHE A 167 -8.88 4.72 7.79
N ASP A 168 -9.75 4.67 8.82
CA ASP A 168 -9.81 3.52 9.73
C ASP A 168 -10.14 2.22 8.99
N GLY A 169 -11.08 2.25 8.04
CA GLY A 169 -11.40 1.12 7.19
C GLY A 169 -10.21 0.62 6.37
N LEU A 170 -9.49 1.51 5.69
CA LEU A 170 -8.29 1.16 4.92
C LEU A 170 -7.17 0.64 5.82
N ALA A 171 -6.96 1.26 6.98
CA ALA A 171 -5.98 0.83 7.96
C ALA A 171 -6.28 -0.58 8.48
N ARG A 172 -7.56 -0.90 8.75
CA ARG A 172 -7.96 -2.27 9.16
C ARG A 172 -7.72 -3.29 8.06
N SER A 173 -8.07 -2.97 6.80
CA SER A 173 -7.78 -3.86 5.67
C SER A 173 -6.27 -4.10 5.50
N TYR A 174 -5.46 -3.05 5.61
CA TYR A 174 -4.00 -3.16 5.62
C TYR A 174 -3.48 -4.04 6.75
N LEU A 175 -3.95 -3.81 7.99
CA LEU A 175 -3.51 -4.60 9.15
C LEU A 175 -3.93 -6.07 9.06
N GLY A 176 -5.06 -6.38 8.42
CA GLY A 176 -5.44 -7.75 8.11
C GLY A 176 -4.47 -8.43 7.14
N ALA A 177 -3.95 -7.70 6.14
CA ALA A 177 -2.90 -8.21 5.26
C ALA A 177 -1.57 -8.40 6.01
N VAL A 178 -1.20 -7.47 6.89
CA VAL A 178 -0.01 -7.59 7.75
C VAL A 178 -0.12 -8.80 8.68
N GLU A 179 -1.27 -9.01 9.29
CA GLU A 179 -1.53 -10.17 10.16
C GLU A 179 -1.39 -11.49 9.38
N SER A 180 -2.01 -11.58 8.21
CA SER A 180 -1.89 -12.75 7.34
C SER A 180 -0.43 -13.00 6.93
N PHE A 181 0.34 -11.94 6.67
CA PHE A 181 1.76 -12.01 6.37
C PHE A 181 2.57 -12.52 7.57
N ASP A 182 2.39 -11.91 8.75
CA ASP A 182 3.11 -12.26 9.98
C ASP A 182 2.86 -13.73 10.39
N GLU A 183 1.65 -14.27 10.18
CA GLU A 183 1.31 -15.67 10.48
C GLU A 183 2.05 -16.68 9.59
N ARG A 184 2.04 -16.43 8.28
CA ARG A 184 2.62 -17.33 7.27
C ARG A 184 3.17 -16.50 6.11
N PRO A 185 4.42 -16.02 6.20
CA PRO A 185 5.01 -15.14 5.21
C PRO A 185 5.12 -15.80 3.83
N SER A 186 4.76 -15.06 2.78
CA SER A 186 4.95 -15.44 1.37
C SER A 186 5.08 -14.19 0.50
N GLN A 187 5.59 -14.33 -0.72
CA GLN A 187 5.68 -13.22 -1.68
C GLN A 187 4.28 -12.66 -2.03
N GLU A 188 3.28 -13.54 -2.16
CA GLU A 188 1.90 -13.16 -2.41
C GLU A 188 1.34 -12.29 -1.26
N LYS A 189 1.52 -12.72 -0.02
CA LYS A 189 1.05 -11.97 1.15
C LYS A 189 1.83 -10.69 1.37
N TYR A 190 3.14 -10.70 1.08
CA TYR A 190 3.94 -9.49 1.04
C TYR A 190 3.34 -8.47 0.07
N ASN A 191 3.02 -8.90 -1.15
CA ASN A 191 2.37 -8.04 -2.16
C ASN A 191 0.99 -7.57 -1.71
N ALA A 192 0.24 -8.37 -0.95
CA ALA A 192 -1.03 -7.92 -0.34
C ALA A 192 -0.81 -6.79 0.68
N VAL A 193 0.27 -6.82 1.47
CA VAL A 193 0.63 -5.70 2.37
C VAL A 193 0.98 -4.45 1.56
N VAL A 194 1.81 -4.57 0.52
CA VAL A 194 2.17 -3.44 -0.37
C VAL A 194 0.93 -2.86 -1.05
N GLN A 195 0.00 -3.71 -1.50
CA GLN A 195 -1.28 -3.27 -2.07
C GLN A 195 -2.11 -2.46 -1.08
N GLY A 196 -2.10 -2.81 0.21
CA GLY A 196 -2.73 -2.01 1.26
C GLY A 196 -2.12 -0.62 1.40
N CYS A 197 -0.79 -0.49 1.24
CA CYS A 197 -0.12 0.81 1.19
C CYS A 197 -0.63 1.65 0.01
N VAL A 198 -0.66 1.08 -1.20
CA VAL A 198 -1.16 1.76 -2.41
C VAL A 198 -2.61 2.19 -2.24
N ALA A 199 -3.48 1.32 -1.72
CA ALA A 199 -4.89 1.62 -1.51
C ALA A 199 -5.09 2.86 -0.61
N CYS A 200 -4.40 2.91 0.54
CA CYS A 200 -4.49 4.05 1.45
C CYS A 200 -3.92 5.34 0.84
N HIS A 201 -2.74 5.24 0.20
CA HIS A 201 -2.06 6.39 -0.40
C HIS A 201 -2.79 6.95 -1.63
N SER A 202 -3.51 6.12 -2.38
CA SER A 202 -4.34 6.60 -3.50
C SER A 202 -5.51 7.49 -3.06
N VAL A 203 -5.90 7.43 -1.78
CA VAL A 203 -7.06 8.17 -1.23
C VAL A 203 -6.62 9.40 -0.41
N PHE A 204 -5.70 9.24 0.55
CA PHE A 204 -5.47 10.26 1.59
C PHE A 204 -4.26 11.15 1.36
N CYS A 205 -3.15 10.51 1.06
CA CYS A 205 -1.87 11.16 0.88
C CYS A 205 -1.34 10.56 -0.40
N GLY A 206 -1.44 11.29 -1.51
CA GLY A 206 -0.77 10.98 -2.78
C GLY A 206 0.75 11.02 -2.60
N GLY A 207 1.23 10.18 -1.69
CA GLY A 207 2.59 10.07 -1.20
C GLY A 207 3.47 9.47 -2.28
N PRO A 208 4.63 8.90 -1.93
CA PRO A 208 5.55 8.40 -2.92
C PRO A 208 5.05 7.06 -3.48
N LEU A 209 3.96 7.07 -4.27
CA LEU A 209 3.38 5.88 -4.88
C LEU A 209 4.43 5.12 -5.70
N ASP A 210 5.27 5.82 -6.45
CA ASP A 210 6.39 5.24 -7.19
C ASP A 210 7.32 4.40 -6.28
N LEU A 211 7.66 4.91 -5.08
CA LEU A 211 8.48 4.18 -4.11
C LEU A 211 7.75 2.93 -3.59
N ILE A 212 6.45 3.03 -3.34
CA ILE A 212 5.63 1.90 -2.86
C ILE A 212 5.53 0.83 -3.96
N GLU A 213 5.40 1.24 -5.22
CA GLU A 213 5.32 0.34 -6.37
C GLU A 213 6.63 -0.43 -6.64
N ASP A 214 7.77 0.16 -6.26
CA ASP A 214 9.08 -0.51 -6.29
C ASP A 214 9.23 -1.57 -5.18
N LEU A 215 8.40 -1.52 -4.13
CA LEU A 215 8.42 -2.54 -3.07
C LEU A 215 7.84 -3.86 -3.55
N TYR A 216 6.93 -3.91 -4.53
CA TYR A 216 6.33 -5.18 -5.00
C TYR A 216 7.39 -6.24 -5.31
N TRP A 217 7.08 -7.48 -4.94
CA TRP A 217 7.81 -8.65 -5.39
C TRP A 217 7.48 -8.94 -6.85
N ARG A 218 8.50 -8.95 -7.71
CA ARG A 218 8.42 -9.20 -9.16
C ARG A 218 9.33 -10.35 -9.56
#